data_AF-A0A7K6MM33-F1
#
_entry.id   AF-A0A7K6MM33-F1
#
_cell.length_a   1.000
_cell.length_b   1.000
_cell.length_c   1.000
_cell.angle_alpha   90.00
_cell.angle_beta   90.00
_cell.angle_gamma   90.00
#
_symmetry.space_group_name_H-M   'P 1'
#
loop_
_entity.id
_entity.type
_entity.pdbx_description
1 polymer ?
#
loop_
_entity_poly.entity_id
_entity_poly.type
_entity_poly.pdbx_seq_one_letter_code
_entity_poly.pdbx_strand_id
1 'polypeptide(L)'
;VLLAAAVCTKAGKAIVSRQFVEMTRTRIEGLLAAFPKLMNTGKQHTFVETESVRYVYQPMEKLYMVLITTKNSNILEDLETLRLFSRVIPEYCRALEENEISEHCFDLIFAFDEIVALGYRENVNLAQIRTFTEMDSHEEKVFRAVRETQEREAKAEMRRKAKELQQARRDAERHGKKAPGFGGFGSSAVSGGVTAMITETIIETEKPKVAPAPARPSGPSKALKLGAKGKEVDNFVDKLKSEGENIMTSVGKRSAEAAKVLTPPINMESVHMKIEEKISLTCGRDGGLQNMELHGMIMLHISDEKLARIRLHVENEDKRGVQLQTHPNVDKKLFTTESQIGLKNPEKSFPINSDVGVLKWRLQTTEESFIPLTINCWPSESGNSCDVNIEYELQEESLELNDVIITIPLPSGVGAPVIGEIDGEYRHDSRRNLLEWCLPVIDAKNKTGSLEFSIAGQPNDFFPVQVSFISKKNYCNIQVTKVTQVDGNSPVRFSTETTFLVDKYEIL
;
A
#
# COMPACT_ATOMS: atom_id res chain seq x y z
N VAL A 1 4.95 -7.16 -21.67
CA VAL A 1 6.29 -6.68 -21.29
C VAL A 1 6.30 -5.17 -21.46
N LEU A 2 6.79 -4.49 -20.42
CA LEU A 2 6.99 -3.05 -20.39
C LEU A 2 8.26 -2.71 -21.16
N LEU A 3 8.14 -1.87 -22.19
CA LEU A 3 9.26 -1.47 -23.04
C LEU A 3 9.96 -0.24 -22.46
N ALA A 4 9.18 0.77 -22.06
CA ALA A 4 9.68 2.00 -21.49
C ALA A 4 8.65 2.68 -20.58
N ALA A 5 9.15 3.45 -19.63
CA ALA A 5 8.41 4.42 -18.85
C ALA A 5 8.91 5.82 -19.18
N ALA A 6 8.02 6.80 -19.30
CA ALA A 6 8.37 8.18 -19.59
C ALA A 6 7.44 9.16 -18.90
N VAL A 7 8.00 10.28 -18.44
CA VAL A 7 7.24 11.47 -18.09
C VAL A 7 7.41 12.47 -19.23
N CYS A 8 6.29 12.91 -19.81
CA CYS A 8 6.31 13.86 -20.92
C CYS A 8 5.33 15.01 -20.71
N THR A 9 5.59 16.13 -21.37
CA THR A 9 4.65 17.26 -21.39
C THR A 9 3.43 16.96 -22.26
N LYS A 10 2.40 17.81 -22.21
CA LYS A 10 1.24 17.71 -23.13
C LYS A 10 1.61 17.79 -24.61
N ALA A 11 2.76 18.38 -24.93
CA ALA A 11 3.28 18.45 -26.30
C ALA A 11 4.05 17.18 -26.73
N GLY A 12 4.16 16.16 -25.86
CA GLY A 12 4.89 14.92 -26.14
C GLY A 12 6.40 15.04 -26.01
N LYS A 13 6.91 16.14 -25.45
CA LYS A 13 8.33 16.29 -25.12
C LYS A 13 8.64 15.44 -23.90
N ALA A 14 9.54 14.47 -24.04
CA ALA A 14 10.01 13.65 -22.93
C ALA A 14 10.91 14.47 -21.99
N ILE A 15 10.59 14.45 -20.69
CA ILE A 15 11.39 15.07 -19.63
C ILE A 15 12.35 14.03 -19.06
N VAL A 16 11.81 12.87 -18.69
CA VAL A 16 12.57 11.69 -18.31
C VAL A 16 11.99 10.48 -19.02
N SER A 17 12.84 9.59 -19.51
CA SER A 17 12.40 8.30 -20.05
C SER A 17 13.40 7.21 -19.72
N ARG A 18 12.89 6.13 -19.13
CA ARG A 18 13.64 4.92 -18.80
C ARG A 18 13.18 3.79 -19.71
N GLN A 19 14.12 3.16 -20.42
CA GLN A 19 13.86 2.01 -21.28
C GLN A 19 14.30 0.74 -20.56
N PHE A 20 13.41 -0.25 -20.49
CA PHE A 20 13.68 -1.54 -19.84
C PHE A 20 14.05 -2.64 -20.82
N VAL A 21 13.86 -2.37 -22.11
CA VAL A 21 14.24 -3.22 -23.25
C VAL A 21 15.08 -2.38 -24.21
N GLU A 22 16.06 -3.00 -24.85
CA GLU A 22 16.94 -2.33 -25.81
C GLU A 22 16.13 -1.65 -26.92
N MET A 23 16.21 -0.32 -26.97
CA MET A 23 15.57 0.51 -27.96
C MET A 23 16.47 1.67 -28.34
N THR A 24 16.49 2.01 -29.63
CA THR A 24 17.25 3.15 -30.13
C THR A 24 16.59 4.46 -29.69
N ARG A 25 17.41 5.48 -29.44
CA ARG A 25 16.95 6.83 -29.05
C ARG A 25 15.91 7.40 -30.02
N THR A 26 16.15 7.30 -31.32
CA THR A 26 15.24 7.77 -32.37
C THR A 26 13.87 7.09 -32.30
N ARG A 27 13.83 5.81 -31.93
CA ARG A 27 12.57 5.08 -31.80
C ARG A 27 11.75 5.56 -30.61
N ILE A 28 12.37 5.73 -29.44
CA ILE A 28 11.63 6.19 -28.24
C ILE A 28 11.14 7.64 -28.41
N GLU A 29 11.98 8.53 -28.94
CA GLU A 29 11.59 9.92 -29.24
C GLU A 29 10.45 9.96 -30.27
N GLY A 30 10.49 9.12 -31.30
CA GLY A 30 9.42 9.01 -32.30
C GLY A 30 8.10 8.52 -31.71
N LEU A 31 8.14 7.52 -30.83
CA LEU A 31 6.94 7.00 -30.15
C LEU A 31 6.31 8.06 -29.21
N LEU A 32 7.14 8.76 -28.42
CA LEU A 32 6.66 9.80 -27.51
C LEU A 32 6.18 11.07 -28.23
N ALA A 33 6.78 11.44 -29.36
CA ALA A 33 6.32 12.55 -30.18
C ALA A 33 4.99 12.26 -30.90
N ALA A 34 4.72 10.98 -31.20
CA ALA A 34 3.44 10.56 -31.79
C ALA A 34 2.32 10.49 -30.76
N PHE A 35 2.63 10.20 -29.49
CA PHE A 35 1.67 9.98 -28.41
C PHE A 35 0.58 11.08 -28.28
N PRO A 36 0.89 12.39 -28.25
CA PRO A 36 -0.14 13.42 -28.11
C PRO A 36 -1.16 13.43 -29.25
N LYS A 37 -0.76 13.04 -30.47
CA LYS A 37 -1.64 12.99 -31.64
C LYS A 37 -2.61 11.82 -31.59
N LEU A 38 -2.32 10.82 -30.76
CA LEU A 38 -3.11 9.61 -30.59
C LEU A 38 -4.12 9.73 -29.44
N MET A 39 -3.97 10.74 -28.59
CA MET A 39 -4.95 11.06 -27.54
C MET A 39 -6.15 11.78 -28.16
N ASN A 40 -7.30 11.10 -28.26
CA ASN A 40 -8.55 11.76 -28.62
C ASN A 40 -9.07 12.54 -27.41
N THR A 41 -9.18 13.86 -27.54
CA THR A 41 -9.55 14.84 -26.50
C THR A 41 -10.96 14.71 -25.90
N GLY A 42 -11.63 13.58 -26.09
CA GLY A 42 -13.01 13.35 -25.61
C GLY A 42 -13.33 11.94 -25.13
N LYS A 43 -12.34 11.03 -25.04
CA LYS A 43 -12.56 9.68 -24.46
C LYS A 43 -11.60 9.45 -23.30
N GLN A 44 -12.13 9.14 -22.11
CA GLN A 44 -11.35 8.78 -20.93
C GLN A 44 -10.79 7.35 -21.02
N HIS A 45 -10.08 7.02 -22.11
CA HIS A 45 -9.34 5.77 -22.18
C HIS A 45 -7.95 5.99 -21.59
N THR A 46 -7.61 5.26 -20.53
CA THR A 46 -6.29 5.26 -19.87
C THR A 46 -5.21 4.50 -20.65
N PHE A 47 -5.53 4.08 -21.88
CA PHE A 47 -4.59 3.47 -22.81
C PHE A 47 -5.00 3.72 -24.27
N VAL A 48 -4.03 3.71 -25.17
CA VAL A 48 -4.21 3.80 -26.62
C VAL A 48 -3.37 2.74 -27.30
N GLU A 49 -3.96 2.00 -28.23
CA GLU A 49 -3.26 0.98 -29.01
C GLU A 49 -2.95 1.50 -30.42
N THR A 50 -1.70 1.31 -30.85
CA THR A 50 -1.27 1.52 -32.24
C THR A 50 -1.01 0.18 -32.91
N GLU A 51 -0.51 0.14 -34.14
CA GLU A 51 -0.16 -1.11 -34.82
C GLU A 51 0.96 -1.87 -34.07
N SER A 52 1.95 -1.16 -33.52
CA SER A 52 3.17 -1.77 -32.98
C SER A 52 3.27 -1.81 -31.46
N VAL A 53 2.67 -0.84 -30.74
CA VAL A 53 2.77 -0.72 -29.28
C VAL A 53 1.46 -0.25 -28.65
N ARG A 54 1.29 -0.53 -27.36
CA ARG A 54 0.24 0.02 -26.51
C ARG A 54 0.84 1.11 -25.62
N TYR A 55 0.20 2.26 -25.56
CA TYR A 55 0.50 3.33 -24.61
C TYR A 55 -0.48 3.23 -23.46
N VAL A 56 -0.01 3.12 -22.24
CA VAL A 56 -0.83 3.19 -21.02
C VAL A 56 -0.41 4.47 -20.31
N TYR A 57 -1.34 5.37 -20.02
CA TYR A 57 -0.97 6.71 -19.57
C TYR A 57 -1.94 7.27 -18.54
N GLN A 58 -1.40 8.13 -17.68
CA GLN A 58 -2.13 8.82 -16.64
C GLN A 58 -1.76 10.31 -16.68
N PRO A 59 -2.75 11.22 -16.76
CA PRO A 59 -2.50 12.65 -16.63
C PRO A 59 -2.02 12.99 -15.20
N MET A 60 -0.99 13.82 -15.12
CA MET A 60 -0.41 14.35 -13.89
C MET A 60 -0.26 15.88 -14.02
N GLU A 61 -1.32 16.62 -13.70
CA GLU A 61 -1.40 18.08 -13.84
C GLU A 61 -1.05 18.59 -15.26
N LYS A 62 0.15 19.16 -15.44
CA LYS A 62 0.68 19.68 -16.73
C LYS A 62 1.47 18.62 -17.51
N LEU A 63 1.63 17.43 -16.95
CA LEU A 63 2.47 16.35 -17.48
C LEU A 63 1.64 15.07 -17.67
N TYR A 64 2.26 14.09 -18.33
CA TYR A 64 1.74 12.75 -18.51
C TYR A 64 2.79 11.74 -18.07
N MET A 65 2.35 10.79 -17.26
CA MET A 65 3.10 9.55 -17.06
C MET A 65 2.64 8.56 -18.13
N VAL A 66 3.59 8.03 -18.90
CA VAL A 66 3.33 7.13 -20.03
C VAL A 66 4.17 5.87 -19.89
N LEU A 67 3.53 4.72 -19.94
CA LEU A 67 4.15 3.42 -20.13
C LEU A 67 3.92 2.95 -21.56
N ILE A 68 4.98 2.48 -22.21
CA ILE A 68 4.92 1.87 -23.53
C ILE A 68 5.07 0.36 -23.34
N THR A 69 4.06 -0.40 -23.73
CA THR A 69 4.01 -1.86 -23.57
C THR A 69 3.71 -2.56 -24.89
N THR A 70 3.97 -3.87 -24.93
CA THR A 70 3.54 -4.71 -26.05
C THR A 70 2.05 -5.03 -25.94
N LYS A 71 1.38 -5.25 -27.07
CA LYS A 71 -0.07 -5.59 -27.10
C LYS A 71 -0.41 -6.85 -26.30
N ASN A 72 0.53 -7.78 -26.22
CA ASN A 72 0.38 -9.04 -25.49
C ASN A 72 0.63 -8.89 -23.98
N SER A 73 0.98 -7.69 -23.50
CA SER A 73 1.11 -7.41 -22.06
C SER A 73 -0.26 -7.40 -21.38
N ASN A 74 -0.31 -7.84 -20.12
CA ASN A 74 -1.53 -7.77 -19.33
C ASN A 74 -1.83 -6.32 -18.96
N ILE A 75 -2.89 -5.78 -19.54
CA ILE A 75 -3.25 -4.37 -19.37
C ILE A 75 -3.61 -4.00 -17.92
N LEU A 76 -4.19 -4.94 -17.15
CA LEU A 76 -4.54 -4.68 -15.75
C LEU A 76 -3.28 -4.53 -14.90
N GLU A 77 -2.28 -5.36 -15.16
CA GLU A 77 -0.97 -5.29 -14.52
C GLU A 77 -0.20 -4.03 -14.94
N ASP A 78 -0.24 -3.67 -16.23
CA ASP A 78 0.37 -2.43 -16.74
C ASP A 78 -0.28 -1.19 -16.10
N LEU A 79 -1.61 -1.18 -15.91
CA LEU A 79 -2.34 -0.08 -15.26
C LEU A 79 -2.02 0.04 -13.76
N GLU A 80 -1.88 -1.08 -13.06
CA GLU A 80 -1.47 -1.07 -11.66
C GLU A 80 -0.01 -0.62 -11.50
N THR A 81 0.85 -1.05 -12.42
CA THR A 81 2.24 -0.58 -12.51
C THR A 81 2.28 0.93 -12.75
N LEU A 82 1.50 1.44 -13.71
CA LEU A 82 1.39 2.88 -13.98
C LEU A 82 0.99 3.68 -12.74
N ARG A 83 0.03 3.18 -11.95
CA ARG A 83 -0.37 3.83 -10.69
C ARG A 83 0.78 3.88 -9.68
N LEU A 84 1.63 2.86 -9.63
CA LEU A 84 2.81 2.85 -8.77
C LEU A 84 3.85 3.89 -9.24
N PHE A 85 4.14 3.96 -10.54
CA PHE A 85 5.02 5.00 -11.11
C PHE A 85 4.51 6.41 -10.79
N SER A 86 3.22 6.68 -11.00
CA SER A 86 2.60 7.98 -10.70
C SER A 86 2.65 8.36 -9.22
N ARG A 87 2.68 7.36 -8.31
CA ARG A 87 2.81 7.57 -6.86
C ARG A 87 4.25 7.77 -6.40
N VAL A 88 5.22 7.23 -7.13
CA VAL A 88 6.65 7.38 -6.83
C VAL A 88 7.14 8.79 -7.14
N ILE A 89 6.63 9.44 -8.20
CA ILE A 89 7.09 10.79 -8.58
C ILE A 89 6.90 11.82 -7.44
N PRO A 90 5.73 11.91 -6.77
CA PRO A 90 5.54 12.84 -5.64
C PRO A 90 6.42 12.58 -4.41
N GLU A 91 7.06 11.41 -4.29
CA GLU A 91 7.98 11.14 -3.17
C GLU A 91 9.32 11.89 -3.33
N TYR A 92 9.73 12.13 -4.58
CA TYR A 92 10.99 12.80 -4.91
C TYR A 92 10.76 14.25 -5.36
N CYS A 93 9.66 14.54 -6.05
CA CYS A 93 9.30 15.87 -6.55
C CYS A 93 8.10 16.43 -5.77
N ARG A 94 8.25 17.59 -5.13
CA ARG A 94 7.18 18.26 -4.38
C ARG A 94 6.20 18.99 -5.30
N ALA A 95 6.68 19.59 -6.39
CA ALA A 95 5.86 20.13 -7.46
C ALA A 95 6.03 19.32 -8.75
N LEU A 96 4.94 19.11 -9.48
CA LEU A 96 4.93 18.35 -10.73
C LEU A 96 5.25 19.27 -11.92
N GLU A 97 6.40 19.93 -11.85
CA GLU A 97 6.91 20.84 -12.88
C GLU A 97 8.10 20.25 -13.64
N GLU A 98 8.34 20.74 -14.87
CA GLU A 98 9.39 20.21 -15.76
C GLU A 98 10.79 20.35 -15.16
N ASN A 99 11.06 21.46 -14.48
CA ASN A 99 12.38 21.72 -13.89
C ASN A 99 12.68 20.76 -12.74
N GLU A 100 11.73 20.56 -11.81
CA GLU A 100 11.94 19.72 -10.62
C GLU A 100 12.12 18.24 -10.98
N ILE A 101 11.36 17.75 -11.97
CA ILE A 101 11.51 16.38 -12.48
C ILE A 101 12.85 16.19 -13.19
N SER A 102 13.34 17.22 -13.88
CA SER A 102 14.67 17.19 -14.49
C SER A 102 15.78 17.19 -13.43
N GLU A 103 15.62 17.94 -12.34
CA GLU A 103 16.58 17.97 -11.23
C GLU A 103 16.68 16.60 -10.52
N HIS A 104 15.55 15.92 -10.31
CA HIS A 104 15.47 14.60 -9.66
C HIS A 104 15.45 13.41 -10.64
N CYS A 105 15.90 13.60 -11.89
CA CYS A 105 15.78 12.57 -12.92
C CYS A 105 16.50 11.24 -12.59
N PHE A 106 17.66 11.30 -11.93
CA PHE A 106 18.41 10.10 -11.54
C PHE A 106 17.74 9.35 -10.40
N ASP A 107 17.23 10.05 -9.39
CA ASP A 107 16.50 9.46 -8.27
C ASP A 107 15.25 8.72 -8.77
N LEU A 108 14.53 9.34 -9.71
CA LEU A 108 13.39 8.73 -10.38
C LEU A 108 13.79 7.51 -11.21
N ILE A 109 14.90 7.56 -11.96
CA ILE A 109 15.38 6.40 -12.73
C ILE A 109 15.71 5.22 -11.82
N PHE A 110 16.38 5.46 -10.69
CA PHE A 110 16.67 4.39 -9.73
C PHE A 110 15.40 3.80 -9.15
N ALA A 111 14.44 4.64 -8.74
CA ALA A 111 13.16 4.15 -8.27
C ALA A 111 12.39 3.37 -9.37
N PHE A 112 12.50 3.76 -10.63
CA PHE A 112 11.88 3.07 -11.77
C PHE A 112 12.47 1.69 -12.02
N ASP A 113 13.78 1.53 -11.83
CA ASP A 113 14.46 0.23 -11.95
C ASP A 113 14.03 -0.75 -10.84
N GLU A 114 13.70 -0.26 -9.64
CA GLU A 114 13.14 -1.09 -8.56
C GLU A 114 11.70 -1.54 -8.82
N ILE A 115 10.94 -0.80 -9.63
CA ILE A 115 9.56 -1.15 -9.99
C ILE A 115 9.53 -2.16 -11.15
N VAL A 116 10.44 -2.04 -12.11
CA VAL A 116 10.47 -2.85 -13.33
C VAL A 116 11.89 -3.30 -13.65
N ALA A 117 12.09 -4.61 -13.63
CA ALA A 117 13.34 -5.24 -14.05
C ALA A 117 13.18 -5.90 -15.42
N LEU A 118 13.98 -5.48 -16.41
CA LEU A 118 14.00 -6.06 -17.77
C LEU A 118 12.62 -6.13 -18.45
N GLY A 119 11.73 -5.20 -18.12
CA GLY A 119 10.38 -5.11 -18.67
C GLY A 119 9.33 -5.99 -17.98
N TYR A 120 9.71 -6.64 -16.87
CA TYR A 120 8.81 -7.36 -15.97
C TYR A 120 8.61 -6.55 -14.70
N ARG A 121 7.35 -6.49 -14.23
CA ARG A 121 6.99 -5.82 -12.99
C ARG A 121 7.53 -6.61 -11.80
N GLU A 122 8.17 -5.92 -10.88
CA GLU A 122 8.55 -6.46 -9.58
C GLU A 122 7.43 -6.24 -8.55
N ASN A 123 7.25 -7.18 -7.62
CA ASN A 123 6.23 -7.09 -6.58
C ASN A 123 6.73 -6.30 -5.37
N VAL A 124 6.84 -4.99 -5.54
CA VAL A 124 7.37 -4.05 -4.55
C VAL A 124 6.34 -2.99 -4.15
N ASN A 125 6.41 -2.56 -2.89
CA ASN A 125 5.62 -1.43 -2.39
C ASN A 125 6.48 -0.17 -2.26
N LEU A 126 5.83 0.99 -2.08
CA LEU A 126 6.51 2.29 -2.03
C LEU A 126 7.57 2.40 -0.92
N ALA A 127 7.32 1.77 0.24
CA ALA A 127 8.27 1.78 1.35
C ALA A 127 9.51 0.92 1.04
N GLN A 128 9.32 -0.23 0.38
CA GLN A 128 10.42 -1.08 -0.07
C GLN A 128 11.26 -0.38 -1.13
N ILE A 129 10.63 0.28 -2.10
CA ILE A 129 11.33 1.06 -3.13
C ILE A 129 12.23 2.10 -2.46
N ARG A 130 11.73 2.84 -1.46
CA ARG A 130 12.54 3.79 -0.70
C ARG A 130 13.77 3.13 -0.06
N THR A 131 13.58 2.02 0.66
CA THR A 131 14.69 1.30 1.29
C THR A 131 15.69 0.76 0.28
N PHE A 132 15.24 0.29 -0.89
CA PHE A 132 16.12 -0.22 -1.95
C PHE A 132 16.91 0.92 -2.60
N THR A 133 16.27 2.05 -2.89
CA THR A 133 16.95 3.25 -3.41
C THR A 133 17.95 3.83 -2.40
N GLU A 134 17.66 3.76 -1.09
CA GLU A 134 18.59 4.18 -0.03
C GLU A 134 19.83 3.26 0.07
N MET A 135 19.80 2.09 -0.57
CA MET A 135 20.87 1.07 -0.55
C MET A 135 21.35 0.70 0.87
N ASP A 136 20.50 0.87 1.88
CA ASP A 136 20.86 0.64 3.28
C ASP A 136 20.56 -0.80 3.69
N SER A 137 21.57 -1.66 3.61
CA SER A 137 21.46 -3.07 4.01
C SER A 137 21.87 -3.29 5.47
N HIS A 138 20.91 -3.71 6.29
CA HIS A 138 21.17 -4.12 7.68
C HIS A 138 22.14 -5.32 7.74
N GLU A 139 22.03 -6.27 6.81
CA GLU A 139 22.91 -7.43 6.75
C GLU A 139 24.37 -7.01 6.47
N GLU A 140 24.58 -6.00 5.62
CA GLU A 140 25.92 -5.48 5.35
C GLU A 140 26.51 -4.76 6.57
N LYS A 141 25.71 -4.00 7.31
CA LYS A 141 26.13 -3.36 8.58
C LYS A 141 26.53 -4.40 9.62
N VAL A 142 25.74 -5.46 9.78
CA VAL A 142 26.06 -6.58 10.69
C VAL A 142 27.32 -7.29 10.23
N PHE A 143 27.47 -7.57 8.94
CA PHE A 143 28.67 -8.21 8.39
C PHE A 143 29.93 -7.39 8.64
N ARG A 144 29.87 -6.07 8.43
CA ARG A 144 30.97 -5.14 8.73
C ARG A 144 31.32 -5.17 10.22
N ALA A 145 30.33 -5.14 11.12
CA ALA A 145 30.55 -5.20 12.56
C ALA A 145 31.21 -6.52 13.01
N VAL A 146 30.79 -7.66 12.43
CA VAL A 146 31.39 -8.96 12.69
C VAL A 146 32.84 -8.99 12.21
N ARG A 147 33.12 -8.49 11.00
CA ARG A 147 34.47 -8.45 10.44
C ARG A 147 35.40 -7.58 11.28
N GLU A 148 34.97 -6.39 11.67
CA GLU A 148 35.74 -5.51 12.56
C GLU A 148 36.03 -6.15 13.92
N THR A 149 35.07 -6.90 14.45
CA THR A 149 35.26 -7.63 15.72
C THR A 149 36.31 -8.72 15.56
N GLN A 150 36.25 -9.51 14.47
CA GLN A 150 37.25 -10.54 14.17
C GLN A 150 38.65 -9.94 13.96
N GLU A 151 38.77 -8.83 13.23
CA GLU A 151 40.05 -8.15 13.04
C GLU A 151 40.62 -7.62 14.37
N ARG A 152 39.76 -7.08 15.24
CA ARG A 152 40.14 -6.59 16.57
C ARG A 152 40.62 -7.73 17.47
N GLU A 153 39.92 -8.86 17.46
CA GLU A 153 40.30 -10.06 18.21
C GLU A 153 41.63 -10.63 17.71
N ALA A 154 41.80 -10.78 16.40
CA ALA A 154 43.06 -11.25 15.81
C ALA A 154 44.24 -10.33 16.15
N LYS A 155 44.05 -9.01 16.13
CA LYS A 155 45.07 -8.02 16.51
C LYS A 155 45.39 -8.06 18.01
N ALA A 156 44.39 -8.28 18.86
CA ALA A 156 44.58 -8.45 20.30
C ALA A 156 45.35 -9.74 20.63
N GLU A 157 45.01 -10.85 19.97
CA GLU A 157 45.70 -12.13 20.14
C GLU A 157 47.15 -12.05 19.63
N MET A 158 47.39 -11.44 18.47
CA MET A 158 48.74 -11.18 17.95
C MET A 158 49.56 -10.37 18.95
N ARG A 159 48.99 -9.32 19.53
CA ARG A 159 49.68 -8.47 20.52
C ARG A 159 49.97 -9.23 21.82
N ARG A 160 49.09 -10.13 22.25
CA ARG A 160 49.30 -11.00 23.41
C ARG A 160 50.43 -11.99 23.16
N LYS A 161 50.39 -12.72 22.04
CA LYS A 161 51.47 -13.66 21.65
C LYS A 161 52.81 -12.97 21.47
N ALA A 162 52.83 -11.76 20.91
CA ALA A 162 54.06 -10.97 20.77
C ALA A 162 54.67 -10.59 22.14
N LYS A 163 53.83 -10.19 23.11
CA LYS A 163 54.28 -9.90 24.49
C LYS A 163 54.79 -11.16 25.19
N GLU A 164 54.09 -12.28 25.06
CA GLU A 164 54.51 -13.57 25.64
C GLU A 164 55.85 -14.03 25.05
N LEU A 165 56.04 -13.93 23.73
CA LEU A 165 57.30 -14.27 23.06
C LEU A 165 58.46 -13.34 23.47
N GLN A 166 58.18 -12.04 23.63
CA GLN A 166 59.17 -11.06 24.08
C GLN A 166 59.59 -11.31 25.53
N GLN A 167 58.64 -11.66 26.40
CA GLN A 167 58.92 -11.99 27.79
C GLN A 167 59.71 -13.31 27.89
N ALA A 168 59.35 -14.33 27.10
CA ALA A 168 60.11 -15.58 27.02
C ALA A 168 61.55 -15.36 26.52
N ARG A 169 61.78 -14.47 25.53
CA ARG A 169 63.13 -14.09 25.10
C ARG A 169 63.92 -13.40 26.22
N ARG A 170 63.28 -12.50 26.96
CA ARG A 170 63.91 -11.76 28.08
C ARG A 170 64.25 -12.68 29.26
N ASP A 171 63.40 -13.65 29.55
CA ASP A 171 63.63 -14.64 30.61
C ASP A 171 64.71 -15.65 30.22
N ALA A 172 64.83 -16.00 28.92
CA ALA A 172 65.93 -16.80 28.39
C ALA A 172 67.28 -16.07 28.45
N GLU A 173 67.32 -14.75 28.20
CA GLU A 173 68.52 -13.92 28.41
C GLU A 173 68.94 -13.85 29.89
N ARG A 174 67.97 -13.75 30.82
CA ARG A 174 68.24 -13.71 32.27
C ARG A 174 68.76 -15.03 32.83
N HIS A 175 68.35 -16.17 32.27
CA HIS A 175 68.77 -17.50 32.72
C HIS A 175 70.11 -17.98 32.15
N GLY A 176 70.89 -17.10 31.48
CA GLY A 176 72.26 -17.40 31.07
C GLY A 176 72.41 -18.58 30.09
N LYS A 177 71.30 -19.08 29.52
CA LYS A 177 71.32 -20.11 28.47
C LYS A 177 71.34 -19.40 27.13
N LYS A 178 72.52 -19.35 26.51
CA LYS A 178 72.67 -19.04 25.08
C LYS A 178 71.64 -19.86 24.31
N ALA A 179 70.80 -19.18 23.53
CA ALA A 179 69.94 -19.84 22.55
C ALA A 179 70.79 -20.72 21.63
N PRO A 180 70.32 -21.92 21.24
CA PRO A 180 71.01 -22.70 20.23
C PRO A 180 71.07 -21.88 18.94
N GLY A 181 72.29 -21.74 18.43
CA GLY A 181 72.60 -20.90 17.29
C GLY A 181 71.79 -21.29 16.06
N PHE A 182 71.12 -20.31 15.50
CA PHE A 182 70.84 -20.27 14.07
C PHE A 182 71.89 -19.33 13.45
N GLY A 183 73.01 -19.90 13.00
CA GLY A 183 73.84 -19.26 11.97
C GLY A 183 73.10 -19.36 10.64
N GLY A 184 73.24 -18.48 9.65
CA GLY A 184 74.03 -17.29 9.47
C GLY A 184 73.85 -16.85 8.01
N PHE A 185 73.89 -15.55 7.74
CA PHE A 185 74.22 -14.86 6.47
C PHE A 185 73.94 -13.39 6.80
N GLY A 186 74.89 -12.48 6.96
CA GLY A 186 76.20 -12.33 6.35
C GLY A 186 76.29 -10.83 6.04
N SER A 187 76.83 -10.06 6.98
CA SER A 187 77.15 -8.64 6.77
C SER A 187 78.40 -8.54 5.91
N SER A 188 78.32 -7.80 4.81
CA SER A 188 79.47 -7.13 4.23
C SER A 188 79.11 -5.67 4.00
N ALA A 189 79.99 -4.83 4.52
CA ALA A 189 79.90 -3.39 4.55
C ALA A 189 79.84 -2.80 3.15
N VAL A 190 79.05 -1.73 2.99
CA VAL A 190 79.57 -0.53 2.33
C VAL A 190 78.89 0.70 2.91
N SER A 191 79.76 1.65 3.19
CA SER A 191 79.56 3.00 3.70
C SER A 191 78.74 3.89 2.78
N GLY A 192 78.08 4.89 3.37
CA GLY A 192 77.87 6.17 2.71
C GLY A 192 76.42 6.62 2.69
N GLY A 193 76.04 7.45 3.66
CA GLY A 193 74.86 8.28 3.51
C GLY A 193 75.18 9.46 2.59
N VAL A 194 74.30 9.75 1.63
CA VAL A 194 73.98 11.11 1.18
C VAL A 194 72.54 11.12 0.66
N THR A 195 71.80 12.10 1.13
CA THR A 195 70.48 12.56 0.65
C THR A 195 70.54 13.02 -0.81
N ALA A 196 69.61 12.58 -1.66
CA ALA A 196 69.18 13.35 -2.83
C ALA A 196 67.77 12.95 -3.28
N MET A 197 66.95 13.98 -3.50
CA MET A 197 65.60 13.97 -4.03
C MET A 197 65.56 13.67 -5.54
N ILE A 198 64.35 13.80 -6.10
CA ILE A 198 63.94 13.97 -7.52
C ILE A 198 63.68 12.59 -8.20
N THR A 199 62.56 12.26 -8.86
CA THR A 199 61.51 13.03 -9.54
C THR A 199 60.23 12.18 -9.67
N GLU A 200 59.12 12.87 -9.87
CA GLU A 200 57.81 12.44 -10.41
C GLU A 200 57.90 11.46 -11.59
N THR A 201 56.90 10.59 -11.78
CA THR A 201 55.95 10.58 -12.93
C THR A 201 55.13 9.27 -12.96
N ILE A 202 53.82 9.42 -12.73
CA ILE A 202 52.65 8.75 -13.35
C ILE A 202 52.74 7.25 -13.71
N ILE A 203 51.92 6.45 -13.02
CA ILE A 203 51.58 5.06 -13.36
C ILE A 203 50.23 5.07 -14.09
N GLU A 204 50.21 4.60 -15.34
CA GLU A 204 48.99 4.23 -16.06
C GLU A 204 48.98 2.71 -16.26
N THR A 205 47.90 2.06 -15.79
CA THR A 205 47.74 0.60 -15.74
C THR A 205 47.15 0.03 -17.03
N GLU A 206 47.86 -0.90 -17.67
CA GLU A 206 47.28 -1.86 -18.63
C GLU A 206 47.11 -3.26 -18.01
N LYS A 207 45.94 -3.86 -18.25
CA LYS A 207 45.56 -5.24 -17.89
C LYS A 207 46.37 -6.25 -18.70
N PRO A 208 46.58 -7.47 -18.16
CA PRO A 208 46.22 -8.64 -18.97
C PRO A 208 45.62 -9.86 -18.24
N LYS A 209 44.59 -10.38 -18.93
CA LYS A 209 44.19 -11.77 -19.23
C LYS A 209 44.14 -12.88 -18.16
N VAL A 210 43.00 -13.56 -18.26
CA VAL A 210 42.47 -14.76 -17.60
C VAL A 210 43.35 -16.01 -17.77
N ALA A 211 43.46 -16.81 -16.71
CA ALA A 211 43.99 -18.18 -16.70
C ALA A 211 42.93 -19.18 -16.17
N PRO A 212 43.00 -20.48 -16.52
CA PRO A 212 41.86 -21.41 -16.49
C PRO A 212 41.68 -22.14 -15.15
N ALA A 213 40.44 -22.60 -14.92
CA ALA A 213 39.98 -23.26 -13.69
C ALA A 213 40.49 -24.71 -13.51
N PRO A 214 40.73 -25.18 -12.27
CA PRO A 214 40.92 -26.60 -11.97
C PRO A 214 39.61 -27.31 -11.54
N ALA A 215 39.49 -28.57 -11.98
CA ALA A 215 38.34 -29.46 -11.80
C ALA A 215 38.16 -29.98 -10.35
N ARG A 216 36.89 -30.20 -9.96
CA ARG A 216 36.49 -30.81 -8.67
C ARG A 216 36.46 -32.35 -8.75
N PRO A 217 36.80 -33.07 -7.66
CA PRO A 217 36.47 -34.48 -7.52
C PRO A 217 35.02 -34.68 -7.05
N SER A 218 34.43 -35.77 -7.53
CA SER A 218 33.02 -36.17 -7.42
C SER A 218 32.70 -37.01 -6.17
N GLY A 219 31.56 -36.71 -5.54
CA GLY A 219 30.74 -37.66 -4.76
C GLY A 219 30.04 -37.05 -3.53
N PRO A 220 28.94 -37.63 -3.00
CA PRO A 220 27.81 -38.27 -3.68
C PRO A 220 26.49 -37.52 -3.42
N SER A 221 25.57 -37.66 -4.38
CA SER A 221 24.19 -37.19 -4.34
C SER A 221 23.32 -37.94 -3.31
N LYS A 222 22.64 -37.20 -2.43
CA LYS A 222 21.31 -37.55 -1.88
C LYS A 222 20.58 -36.27 -1.46
N ALA A 223 19.35 -36.15 -1.94
CA ALA A 223 18.43 -35.03 -1.81
C ALA A 223 18.03 -34.69 -0.35
N LEU A 224 17.46 -33.49 -0.11
CA LEU A 224 16.21 -33.24 0.65
C LEU A 224 15.95 -31.73 0.92
N LYS A 225 14.93 -31.19 0.24
CA LYS A 225 13.78 -30.45 0.81
C LYS A 225 14.07 -29.40 1.92
N LEU A 226 14.13 -28.12 1.56
CA LEU A 226 14.04 -27.00 2.51
C LEU A 226 12.58 -26.69 2.85
N GLY A 227 12.17 -27.15 4.02
CA GLY A 227 10.94 -26.73 4.69
C GLY A 227 11.14 -25.40 5.43
N ALA A 228 10.05 -24.65 5.50
CA ALA A 228 9.90 -23.38 6.20
C ALA A 228 10.35 -23.44 7.68
N LYS A 229 10.98 -22.36 8.17
CA LYS A 229 11.18 -22.12 9.60
C LYS A 229 10.93 -20.65 9.94
N GLY A 230 9.72 -20.37 10.43
CA GLY A 230 9.38 -19.18 11.21
C GLY A 230 9.67 -19.39 12.70
N LYS A 231 10.93 -19.72 13.06
CA LYS A 231 11.33 -19.93 14.47
C LYS A 231 12.41 -18.96 14.98
N GLU A 232 12.93 -18.08 14.12
CA GLU A 232 13.93 -17.08 14.52
C GLU A 232 13.30 -15.72 14.90
N VAL A 233 12.08 -15.46 14.43
CA VAL A 233 11.36 -14.20 14.71
C VAL A 233 10.85 -14.14 16.16
N ASP A 234 10.41 -15.27 16.73
CA ASP A 234 9.88 -15.30 18.10
C ASP A 234 10.98 -15.05 19.17
N ASN A 235 12.20 -15.55 18.95
CA ASN A 235 13.33 -15.31 19.84
C ASN A 235 13.84 -13.85 19.84
N PHE A 236 13.51 -13.08 18.80
CA PHE A 236 13.86 -11.67 18.68
C PHE A 236 12.84 -10.77 19.39
N VAL A 237 11.54 -11.09 19.26
CA VAL A 237 10.45 -10.36 19.91
C VAL A 237 10.48 -10.52 21.43
N ASP A 238 10.85 -11.69 21.95
CA ASP A 238 10.97 -11.93 23.40
C ASP A 238 12.15 -11.20 24.05
N LYS A 239 13.23 -10.93 23.28
CA LYS A 239 14.36 -10.11 23.76
C LYS A 239 13.99 -8.63 23.90
N LEU A 240 13.20 -8.09 22.98
CA LEU A 240 12.76 -6.68 23.01
C LEU A 240 11.78 -6.41 24.17
N LYS A 241 10.95 -7.38 24.55
CA LYS A 241 10.09 -7.27 25.74
C LYS A 241 10.89 -7.29 27.04
N SER A 242 12.02 -7.99 27.07
CA SER A 242 12.89 -8.09 28.26
C SER A 242 13.73 -6.83 28.52
N GLU A 243 13.83 -5.93 27.54
CA GLU A 243 14.59 -4.67 27.64
C GLU A 243 13.70 -3.44 27.94
N GLY A 244 12.39 -3.63 28.13
CA GLY A 244 11.50 -2.58 28.67
C GLY A 244 11.07 -1.48 27.70
N GLU A 245 11.23 -1.67 26.38
CA GLU A 245 10.75 -0.73 25.38
C GLU A 245 9.27 -0.97 25.00
N ASN A 246 8.44 0.07 25.15
CA ASN A 246 7.06 0.10 24.67
C ASN A 246 7.06 0.36 23.15
N ILE A 247 6.79 -0.68 22.35
CA ILE A 247 6.68 -0.57 20.89
C ILE A 247 5.22 -0.34 20.50
N MET A 248 4.84 0.91 20.22
CA MET A 248 3.63 1.23 19.44
C MET A 248 3.92 1.04 17.95
N THR A 249 3.29 0.04 17.34
CA THR A 249 3.30 -0.16 15.89
C THR A 249 2.23 0.73 15.23
N SER A 250 2.66 1.80 14.55
CA SER A 250 1.79 2.58 13.67
C SER A 250 2.23 2.40 12.21
N VAL A 251 1.45 1.64 11.45
CA VAL A 251 1.64 1.45 10.00
C VAL A 251 0.57 2.27 9.28
N GLY A 252 1.01 3.33 8.61
CA GLY A 252 0.15 4.22 7.82
C GLY A 252 -0.15 3.68 6.43
N LYS A 253 -1.44 3.44 6.15
CA LYS A 253 -2.04 3.53 4.81
C LYS A 253 -2.89 4.79 4.76
N ARG A 254 -2.59 5.71 3.83
CA ARG A 254 -3.47 6.85 3.50
C ARG A 254 -4.26 6.52 2.23
N SER A 255 -5.53 6.21 2.45
CA SER A 255 -6.64 6.43 1.52
C SER A 255 -7.94 6.25 2.32
N ALA A 256 -8.33 7.31 3.03
CA ALA A 256 -9.65 7.58 3.61
C ALA A 256 -9.49 8.83 4.51
N GLU A 257 -9.51 10.01 3.92
CA GLU A 257 -9.42 11.28 4.67
C GLU A 257 -10.79 11.92 4.93
N ALA A 258 -11.87 11.13 4.87
CA ALA A 258 -13.22 11.54 5.26
C ALA A 258 -13.82 10.73 6.43
N ALA A 259 -13.10 9.76 7.03
CA ALA A 259 -13.67 8.88 8.06
C ALA A 259 -12.79 8.68 9.33
N LYS A 260 -11.92 9.63 9.67
CA LYS A 260 -11.06 9.57 10.86
C LYS A 260 -11.31 10.63 11.92
N VAL A 261 -12.55 11.09 12.05
CA VAL A 261 -12.95 11.91 13.19
C VAL A 261 -14.21 11.28 13.78
N LEU A 262 -14.14 10.91 15.08
CA LEU A 262 -15.21 10.42 15.96
C LEU A 262 -15.49 8.89 16.03
N THR A 263 -14.52 8.09 16.47
CA THR A 263 -14.86 6.98 17.39
C THR A 263 -14.22 7.21 18.76
N PRO A 264 -14.99 7.47 19.84
CA PRO A 264 -14.45 7.46 21.19
C PRO A 264 -13.88 6.06 21.48
N PRO A 265 -12.87 5.93 22.37
CA PRO A 265 -12.32 4.63 22.71
C PRO A 265 -13.44 3.74 23.29
N ILE A 266 -13.87 2.76 22.50
CA ILE A 266 -14.79 1.72 22.96
C ILE A 266 -14.03 0.94 24.04
N ASN A 267 -14.67 0.68 25.19
CA ASN A 267 -14.13 -0.23 26.19
C ASN A 267 -14.01 -1.62 25.55
N MET A 268 -12.80 -1.99 25.15
CA MET A 268 -12.52 -3.27 24.51
C MET A 268 -12.47 -4.36 25.57
N GLU A 269 -13.44 -5.28 25.51
CA GLU A 269 -13.42 -6.52 26.27
C GLU A 269 -12.38 -7.49 25.69
N SER A 270 -12.02 -8.53 26.46
CA SER A 270 -11.02 -9.52 26.03
C SER A 270 -11.41 -10.29 24.75
N VAL A 271 -12.70 -10.34 24.45
CA VAL A 271 -13.24 -10.75 23.15
C VAL A 271 -13.89 -9.52 22.53
N HIS A 272 -13.32 -9.07 21.42
CA HIS A 272 -13.79 -7.90 20.70
C HIS A 272 -14.08 -8.26 19.25
N MET A 273 -15.18 -7.72 18.71
CA MET A 273 -15.60 -7.96 17.35
C MET A 273 -15.79 -6.64 16.62
N LYS A 274 -15.22 -6.53 15.43
CA LYS A 274 -15.45 -5.42 14.50
C LYS A 274 -16.32 -5.91 13.37
N ILE A 275 -17.50 -5.33 13.26
CA ILE A 275 -18.46 -5.58 12.20
C ILE A 275 -18.40 -4.39 11.25
N GLU A 276 -17.88 -4.62 10.05
CA GLU A 276 -17.71 -3.57 9.06
C GLU A 276 -18.51 -3.92 7.80
N GLU A 277 -19.28 -2.96 7.30
CA GLU A 277 -19.98 -3.03 6.02
C GLU A 277 -19.57 -1.87 5.11
N LYS A 278 -19.42 -2.16 3.83
CA LYS A 278 -19.09 -1.19 2.78
C LYS A 278 -20.05 -1.32 1.63
N ILE A 279 -20.69 -0.22 1.26
CA ILE A 279 -21.57 -0.13 0.09
C ILE A 279 -20.86 0.53 -1.10
N SER A 280 -21.06 -0.07 -2.27
CA SER A 280 -20.64 0.41 -3.57
C SER A 280 -21.83 0.40 -4.51
N LEU A 281 -22.34 1.56 -4.87
CA LEU A 281 -23.52 1.67 -5.74
C LEU A 281 -23.36 2.72 -6.84
N THR A 282 -24.08 2.49 -7.93
CA THR A 282 -24.11 3.37 -9.09
C THR A 282 -25.53 3.43 -9.63
N CYS A 283 -26.10 4.63 -9.68
CA CYS A 283 -27.44 4.91 -10.20
C CYS A 283 -27.36 5.77 -11.46
N GLY A 284 -28.35 5.61 -12.35
CA GLY A 284 -28.61 6.52 -13.46
C GLY A 284 -29.33 7.80 -12.99
N ARG A 285 -29.36 8.82 -13.85
CA ARG A 285 -30.04 10.11 -13.60
C ARG A 285 -31.54 9.99 -13.39
N ASP A 286 -32.13 8.97 -13.98
CA ASP A 286 -33.55 8.65 -13.91
C ASP A 286 -33.91 7.86 -12.64
N GLY A 287 -32.95 7.63 -11.74
CA GLY A 287 -33.13 6.84 -10.51
C GLY A 287 -32.89 5.34 -10.70
N GLY A 288 -32.63 4.89 -11.92
CA GLY A 288 -32.41 3.48 -12.23
C GLY A 288 -31.14 2.92 -11.59
N LEU A 289 -31.25 1.88 -10.77
CA LEU A 289 -30.09 1.24 -10.14
C LEU A 289 -29.32 0.40 -11.17
N GLN A 290 -28.09 0.81 -11.49
CA GLN A 290 -27.25 0.04 -12.43
C GLN A 290 -26.56 -1.14 -11.74
N ASN A 291 -25.98 -0.90 -10.55
CA ASN A 291 -25.37 -1.92 -9.72
C ASN A 291 -25.30 -1.45 -8.28
N MET A 292 -25.60 -2.34 -7.34
CA MET A 292 -25.32 -2.17 -5.92
C MET A 292 -24.62 -3.42 -5.40
N GLU A 293 -23.46 -3.22 -4.80
CA GLU A 293 -22.70 -4.24 -4.09
C GLU A 293 -22.49 -3.78 -2.66
N LEU A 294 -22.75 -4.67 -1.71
CA LEU A 294 -22.42 -4.48 -0.32
C LEU A 294 -21.53 -5.62 0.15
N HIS A 295 -20.42 -5.25 0.77
CA HIS A 295 -19.44 -6.14 1.36
C HIS A 295 -19.39 -5.94 2.85
N GLY A 296 -19.66 -6.99 3.61
CA GLY A 296 -19.51 -6.95 5.06
C GLY A 296 -18.62 -8.05 5.60
N MET A 297 -18.08 -7.84 6.79
CA MET A 297 -17.29 -8.83 7.49
C MET A 297 -17.29 -8.64 9.00
N ILE A 298 -17.11 -9.77 9.71
CA ILE A 298 -16.81 -9.80 11.15
C ILE A 298 -15.35 -10.13 11.34
N MET A 299 -14.60 -9.23 11.96
CA MET A 299 -13.25 -9.45 12.46
C MET A 299 -13.30 -9.73 13.96
N LEU A 300 -12.79 -10.88 14.37
CA LEU A 300 -12.67 -11.29 15.75
C LEU A 300 -11.25 -10.99 16.27
N HIS A 301 -11.18 -10.33 17.41
CA HIS A 301 -9.95 -10.10 18.17
C HIS A 301 -10.09 -10.71 19.56
N ILE A 302 -9.10 -11.49 19.99
CA ILE A 302 -9.07 -12.08 21.32
C ILE A 302 -7.75 -11.74 21.99
N SER A 303 -7.79 -11.14 23.18
CA SER A 303 -6.60 -10.80 23.96
C SER A 303 -6.31 -11.75 25.12
N ASP A 304 -7.31 -12.47 25.63
CA ASP A 304 -7.16 -13.45 26.70
C ASP A 304 -7.12 -14.89 26.17
N GLU A 305 -6.02 -15.59 26.45
CA GLU A 305 -5.80 -17.00 26.09
C GLU A 305 -6.90 -17.93 26.63
N LYS A 306 -7.45 -17.65 27.82
CA LYS A 306 -8.53 -18.45 28.41
C LYS A 306 -9.84 -18.36 27.63
N LEU A 307 -10.01 -17.29 26.87
CA LEU A 307 -11.19 -17.02 26.04
C LEU A 307 -10.93 -17.30 24.56
N ALA A 308 -9.83 -17.96 24.21
CA ALA A 308 -9.47 -18.24 22.83
C ALA A 308 -10.27 -19.42 22.22
N ARG A 309 -10.94 -20.23 23.04
CA ARG A 309 -11.81 -21.34 22.62
C ARG A 309 -13.29 -20.97 22.78
N ILE A 310 -13.84 -20.26 21.79
CA ILE A 310 -15.22 -19.73 21.83
C ILE A 310 -16.04 -20.12 20.60
N ARG A 311 -17.35 -19.90 20.69
CA ARG A 311 -18.32 -19.93 19.58
C ARG A 311 -19.11 -18.63 19.56
N LEU A 312 -19.27 -18.06 18.38
CA LEU A 312 -20.08 -16.86 18.15
C LEU A 312 -21.45 -17.28 17.61
N HIS A 313 -22.53 -16.81 18.20
CA HIS A 313 -23.88 -17.00 17.69
C HIS A 313 -24.23 -15.80 16.82
N VAL A 314 -24.46 -16.07 15.55
CA VAL A 314 -24.80 -15.04 14.56
C VAL A 314 -26.29 -15.15 14.28
N GLU A 315 -26.98 -14.03 14.41
CA GLU A 315 -28.35 -13.89 13.95
C GLU A 315 -28.34 -13.20 12.59
N ASN A 316 -29.06 -13.77 11.63
CA ASN A 316 -29.22 -13.21 10.30
C ASN A 316 -30.72 -13.14 9.98
N GLU A 317 -31.30 -11.96 10.17
CA GLU A 317 -32.70 -11.69 9.82
C GLU A 317 -32.83 -11.09 8.41
N ASP A 318 -31.74 -11.03 7.66
CA ASP A 318 -31.71 -10.44 6.33
C ASP A 318 -32.38 -11.36 5.29
N LYS A 319 -33.42 -10.85 4.64
CA LYS A 319 -34.21 -11.57 3.63
C LYS A 319 -33.80 -11.26 2.18
N ARG A 320 -32.78 -10.42 1.99
CA ARG A 320 -32.35 -9.88 0.68
C ARG A 320 -31.40 -10.82 -0.08
N GLY A 321 -31.25 -12.06 0.36
CA GLY A 321 -30.43 -13.07 -0.34
C GLY A 321 -28.92 -12.87 -0.17
N VAL A 322 -28.49 -12.34 0.97
CA VAL A 322 -27.08 -12.11 1.30
C VAL A 322 -26.27 -13.41 1.23
N GLN A 323 -25.16 -13.40 0.49
CA GLN A 323 -24.26 -14.54 0.35
C GLN A 323 -23.24 -14.56 1.49
N LEU A 324 -23.29 -15.58 2.34
CA LEU A 324 -22.41 -15.73 3.51
C LEU A 324 -21.22 -16.65 3.19
N GLN A 325 -20.02 -16.24 3.59
CA GLN A 325 -18.79 -17.02 3.47
C GLN A 325 -18.03 -17.05 4.80
N THR A 326 -17.88 -18.24 5.38
CA THR A 326 -17.08 -18.45 6.59
C THR A 326 -15.60 -18.68 6.27
N HIS A 327 -14.73 -18.37 7.23
CA HIS A 327 -13.30 -18.65 7.13
C HIS A 327 -13.01 -20.15 6.94
N PRO A 328 -11.95 -20.55 6.19
CA PRO A 328 -11.65 -21.97 5.94
C PRO A 328 -11.47 -22.85 7.19
N ASN A 329 -11.07 -22.25 8.31
CA ASN A 329 -10.89 -22.95 9.59
C ASN A 329 -12.17 -23.06 10.43
N VAL A 330 -13.26 -22.39 10.02
CA VAL A 330 -14.57 -22.44 10.68
C VAL A 330 -15.34 -23.69 10.23
N ASP A 331 -16.07 -24.30 11.17
CA ASP A 331 -16.96 -25.41 10.87
C ASP A 331 -18.20 -24.93 10.10
N LYS A 332 -18.23 -25.23 8.80
CA LYS A 332 -19.33 -24.87 7.91
C LYS A 332 -20.64 -25.55 8.30
N LYS A 333 -20.61 -26.78 8.80
CA LYS A 333 -21.84 -27.51 9.16
C LYS A 333 -22.48 -26.87 10.40
N LEU A 334 -21.65 -26.54 11.39
CA LEU A 334 -22.10 -25.84 12.59
C LEU A 334 -22.75 -24.49 12.25
N PHE A 335 -22.12 -23.72 11.35
CA PHE A 335 -22.69 -22.45 10.90
C PHE A 335 -24.01 -22.63 10.15
N THR A 336 -24.10 -23.59 9.22
CA THR A 336 -25.33 -23.79 8.42
C THR A 336 -26.49 -24.36 9.25
N THR A 337 -26.23 -25.19 10.26
CA THR A 337 -27.29 -25.83 11.05
C THR A 337 -27.70 -25.02 12.27
N GLU A 338 -26.75 -24.37 12.95
CA GLU A 338 -26.99 -23.70 14.24
C GLU A 338 -26.69 -22.20 14.22
N SER A 339 -26.31 -21.63 13.07
CA SER A 339 -25.87 -20.22 12.94
C SER A 339 -24.74 -19.86 13.91
N GLN A 340 -23.86 -20.82 14.17
CA GLN A 340 -22.71 -20.68 15.08
C GLN A 340 -21.38 -20.69 14.33
N ILE A 341 -20.52 -19.73 14.64
CA ILE A 341 -19.14 -19.68 14.16
C ILE A 341 -18.24 -20.27 15.23
N GLY A 342 -17.66 -21.43 14.93
CA GLY A 342 -16.63 -22.09 15.74
C GLY A 342 -15.58 -22.77 14.85
N LEU A 343 -14.39 -23.04 15.39
CA LEU A 343 -13.34 -23.73 14.65
C LEU A 343 -13.70 -25.20 14.39
N LYS A 344 -13.29 -25.73 13.22
CA LYS A 344 -13.46 -27.15 12.84
C LYS A 344 -12.87 -28.14 13.84
N ASN A 345 -11.78 -27.76 14.48
CA ASN A 345 -11.17 -28.53 15.54
C ASN A 345 -11.46 -27.82 16.87
N PRO A 346 -12.37 -28.36 17.71
CA PRO A 346 -12.71 -27.77 19.01
C PRO A 346 -11.51 -27.64 19.96
N GLU A 347 -10.47 -28.46 19.78
CA GLU A 347 -9.22 -28.41 20.57
C GLU A 347 -8.29 -27.26 20.17
N LYS A 348 -8.54 -26.62 19.02
CA LYS A 348 -7.77 -25.45 18.59
C LYS A 348 -8.42 -24.17 19.10
N SER A 349 -7.58 -23.21 19.46
CA SER A 349 -7.97 -21.84 19.80
C SER A 349 -7.93 -20.94 18.57
N PHE A 350 -8.71 -19.86 18.59
CA PHE A 350 -8.51 -18.73 17.70
C PHE A 350 -7.16 -18.06 18.00
N PRO A 351 -6.50 -17.47 16.99
CA PRO A 351 -5.29 -16.66 17.19
C PRO A 351 -5.50 -15.56 18.23
N ILE A 352 -4.55 -15.44 19.16
CA ILE A 352 -4.56 -14.45 20.24
C ILE A 352 -3.77 -13.21 19.76
N ASN A 353 -4.23 -12.02 20.12
CA ASN A 353 -3.68 -10.72 19.73
C ASN A 353 -3.53 -10.54 18.22
N SER A 354 -4.39 -11.20 17.44
CA SER A 354 -4.42 -11.11 15.98
C SER A 354 -5.87 -11.01 15.51
N ASP A 355 -6.14 -10.08 14.62
CA ASP A 355 -7.47 -9.93 14.02
C ASP A 355 -7.72 -11.05 13.00
N VAL A 356 -8.85 -11.73 13.13
CA VAL A 356 -9.24 -12.84 12.24
C VAL A 356 -10.62 -12.58 11.66
N GLY A 357 -10.71 -12.48 10.33
CA GLY A 357 -12.00 -12.42 9.63
C GLY A 357 -12.72 -13.77 9.69
N VAL A 358 -13.78 -13.88 10.49
CA VAL A 358 -14.47 -15.16 10.74
C VAL A 358 -15.66 -15.40 9.82
N LEU A 359 -16.34 -14.33 9.42
CA LEU A 359 -17.47 -14.33 8.49
C LEU A 359 -17.34 -13.14 7.54
N LYS A 360 -17.63 -13.38 6.27
CA LYS A 360 -17.78 -12.35 5.25
C LYS A 360 -19.14 -12.51 4.58
N TRP A 361 -19.71 -11.40 4.12
CA TRP A 361 -20.90 -11.44 3.30
C TRP A 361 -20.82 -10.51 2.11
N ARG A 362 -21.56 -10.88 1.07
CA ARG A 362 -21.74 -10.11 -0.15
C ARG A 362 -23.22 -10.06 -0.50
N LEU A 363 -23.75 -8.86 -0.68
CA LEU A 363 -25.04 -8.61 -1.30
C LEU A 363 -24.77 -7.94 -2.64
N GLN A 364 -25.36 -8.45 -3.72
CA GLN A 364 -25.26 -7.84 -5.04
C GLN A 364 -26.64 -7.82 -5.66
N THR A 365 -27.08 -6.64 -6.12
CA THR A 365 -28.43 -6.43 -6.64
C THR A 365 -28.45 -5.31 -7.68
N THR A 366 -29.51 -5.30 -8.47
CA THR A 366 -29.91 -4.20 -9.36
C THR A 366 -31.34 -3.74 -9.04
N GLU A 367 -31.91 -4.16 -7.90
CA GLU A 367 -33.24 -3.76 -7.45
C GLU A 367 -33.19 -2.41 -6.74
N GLU A 368 -33.92 -1.41 -7.25
CA GLU A 368 -33.95 -0.04 -6.73
C GLU A 368 -34.46 0.05 -5.29
N SER A 369 -35.31 -0.87 -4.86
CA SER A 369 -35.83 -0.94 -3.48
C SER A 369 -34.77 -1.19 -2.42
N PHE A 370 -33.54 -1.54 -2.82
CA PHE A 370 -32.43 -1.80 -1.90
C PHE A 370 -31.55 -0.56 -1.71
N ILE A 371 -31.76 0.52 -2.45
CA ILE A 371 -31.01 1.77 -2.27
C ILE A 371 -31.31 2.32 -0.86
N PRO A 372 -30.30 2.57 -0.01
CA PRO A 372 -30.55 3.08 1.35
C PRO A 372 -30.97 4.56 1.37
N LEU A 373 -30.42 5.38 0.45
CA LEU A 373 -30.64 6.82 0.38
C LEU A 373 -30.82 7.27 -1.08
N THR A 374 -32.05 7.44 -1.53
CA THR A 374 -32.30 7.91 -2.91
C THR A 374 -31.87 9.35 -3.04
N ILE A 375 -31.15 9.69 -4.12
CA ILE A 375 -30.78 11.06 -4.48
C ILE A 375 -31.39 11.38 -5.84
N ASN A 376 -32.19 12.42 -5.90
CA ASN A 376 -32.78 12.94 -7.12
C ASN A 376 -32.13 14.29 -7.44
N CYS A 377 -31.53 14.43 -8.61
CA CYS A 377 -30.88 15.66 -9.06
C CYS A 377 -31.52 16.12 -10.36
N TRP A 378 -32.20 17.26 -10.33
CA TRP A 378 -32.96 17.83 -11.45
C TRP A 378 -32.39 19.20 -11.85
N PRO A 379 -31.36 19.21 -12.71
CA PRO A 379 -30.90 20.45 -13.35
C PRO A 379 -31.90 20.92 -14.42
N SER A 380 -32.31 22.17 -14.34
CA SER A 380 -33.21 22.86 -15.27
C SER A 380 -32.50 24.05 -15.90
N GLU A 381 -32.51 24.14 -17.23
CA GLU A 381 -31.90 25.25 -17.95
C GLU A 381 -32.78 26.51 -17.85
N SER A 382 -32.17 27.61 -17.42
CA SER A 382 -32.79 28.93 -17.24
C SER A 382 -31.95 29.98 -17.98
N GLY A 383 -32.03 29.96 -19.31
CA GLY A 383 -31.24 30.84 -20.18
C GLY A 383 -29.74 30.48 -20.19
N ASN A 384 -28.89 31.37 -19.67
CA ASN A 384 -27.44 31.14 -19.54
C ASN A 384 -27.04 30.56 -18.16
N SER A 385 -28.01 30.37 -17.26
CA SER A 385 -27.85 29.73 -15.95
C SER A 385 -28.61 28.42 -15.91
N CYS A 386 -28.19 27.51 -15.03
CA CYS A 386 -28.91 26.29 -14.71
C CYS A 386 -29.33 26.36 -13.24
N ASP A 387 -30.63 26.12 -13.01
CA ASP A 387 -31.22 25.98 -11.69
C ASP A 387 -31.24 24.48 -11.36
N VAL A 388 -30.57 24.09 -10.27
CA VAL A 388 -30.41 22.68 -9.89
C VAL A 388 -31.14 22.47 -8.58
N ASN A 389 -32.15 21.59 -8.59
CA ASN A 389 -32.80 21.09 -7.39
C ASN A 389 -32.33 19.67 -7.10
N ILE A 390 -31.85 19.43 -5.88
CA ILE A 390 -31.37 18.14 -5.41
C ILE A 390 -32.12 17.75 -4.16
N GLU A 391 -32.69 16.56 -4.15
CA GLU A 391 -33.47 16.03 -3.05
C GLU A 391 -32.89 14.68 -2.62
N TYR A 392 -32.90 14.42 -1.32
CA TYR A 392 -32.63 13.08 -0.79
C TYR A 392 -33.88 12.49 -0.15
N GLU A 393 -34.01 11.16 -0.19
CA GLU A 393 -35.01 10.40 0.56
C GLU A 393 -34.38 9.14 1.16
N LEU A 394 -34.42 9.02 2.49
CA LEU A 394 -34.02 7.83 3.22
C LEU A 394 -35.06 6.73 3.03
N GLN A 395 -34.67 5.64 2.36
CA GLN A 395 -35.56 4.49 2.11
C GLN A 395 -35.47 3.47 3.25
N GLU A 396 -34.29 3.31 3.85
CA GLU A 396 -34.05 2.37 4.95
C GLU A 396 -34.13 3.10 6.29
N GLU A 397 -35.35 3.24 6.83
CA GLU A 397 -35.63 3.98 8.08
C GLU A 397 -34.98 3.37 9.33
N SER A 398 -34.51 2.13 9.26
CA SER A 398 -33.77 1.49 10.34
C SER A 398 -32.38 2.13 10.56
N LEU A 399 -31.81 2.73 9.50
CA LEU A 399 -30.50 3.35 9.51
C LEU A 399 -30.50 4.76 10.11
N GLU A 400 -29.31 5.14 10.57
CA GLU A 400 -29.00 6.50 11.02
C GLU A 400 -27.66 6.88 10.38
N LEU A 401 -27.74 7.70 9.35
CA LEU A 401 -26.57 8.13 8.58
C LEU A 401 -26.01 9.40 9.24
N ASN A 402 -24.74 9.40 9.57
CA ASN A 402 -24.02 10.49 10.21
C ASN A 402 -22.99 11.06 9.22
N ASP A 403 -22.72 12.36 9.37
CA ASP A 403 -21.75 13.10 8.56
C ASP A 403 -22.00 12.90 7.05
N VAL A 404 -23.25 13.06 6.62
CA VAL A 404 -23.63 12.86 5.23
C VAL A 404 -23.16 14.04 4.39
N ILE A 405 -22.41 13.73 3.33
CA ILE A 405 -21.89 14.72 2.38
C ILE A 405 -22.31 14.30 0.97
N ILE A 406 -23.15 15.11 0.33
CA ILE A 406 -23.53 14.97 -1.08
C ILE A 406 -22.67 15.95 -1.89
N THR A 407 -21.76 15.42 -2.69
CA THR A 407 -20.79 16.19 -3.48
C THR A 407 -21.27 16.32 -4.92
N ILE A 408 -21.44 17.55 -5.37
CA ILE A 408 -21.96 17.91 -6.68
C ILE A 408 -20.86 18.62 -7.46
N PRO A 409 -20.44 18.08 -8.63
CA PRO A 409 -19.53 18.78 -9.52
C PRO A 409 -20.12 20.10 -10.02
N LEU A 410 -19.26 21.10 -10.16
CA LEU A 410 -19.61 22.40 -10.73
C LEU A 410 -18.73 22.68 -11.97
N PRO A 411 -19.25 23.43 -12.96
CA PRO A 411 -18.45 23.87 -14.10
C PRO A 411 -17.31 24.81 -13.67
N SER A 412 -16.18 24.74 -14.36
CA SER A 412 -15.01 25.56 -14.04
C SER A 412 -15.12 26.98 -14.56
N GLY A 413 -14.71 27.97 -13.77
CA GLY A 413 -14.53 29.36 -14.22
C GLY A 413 -15.80 30.21 -14.27
N VAL A 414 -16.91 29.74 -13.71
CA VAL A 414 -18.21 30.43 -13.70
C VAL A 414 -18.53 31.18 -12.39
N GLY A 415 -17.64 31.12 -11.41
CA GLY A 415 -17.84 31.75 -10.10
C GLY A 415 -18.45 30.79 -9.07
N ALA A 416 -19.05 31.35 -8.01
CA ALA A 416 -19.70 30.59 -6.95
C ALA A 416 -21.20 30.37 -7.27
N PRO A 417 -21.79 29.23 -6.89
CA PRO A 417 -23.22 29.00 -7.03
C PRO A 417 -24.01 29.95 -6.13
N VAL A 418 -25.18 30.37 -6.59
CA VAL A 418 -26.16 31.11 -5.79
C VAL A 418 -27.06 30.09 -5.11
N ILE A 419 -26.89 29.91 -3.80
CA ILE A 419 -27.70 28.97 -3.02
C ILE A 419 -29.08 29.58 -2.73
N GLY A 420 -30.12 28.80 -3.00
CA GLY A 420 -31.51 29.08 -2.68
C GLY A 420 -31.92 28.46 -1.34
N GLU A 421 -32.97 27.64 -1.34
CA GLU A 421 -33.40 26.88 -0.17
C GLU A 421 -32.46 25.67 0.06
N ILE A 422 -32.11 25.41 1.33
CA ILE A 422 -31.23 24.32 1.71
C ILE A 422 -31.60 23.78 3.09
N ASP A 423 -31.67 22.46 3.20
CA ASP A 423 -31.66 21.75 4.46
C ASP A 423 -30.22 21.43 4.89
N GLY A 424 -29.76 21.93 6.04
CA GLY A 424 -28.39 21.69 6.51
C GLY A 424 -27.41 22.79 6.08
N GLU A 425 -26.16 22.41 5.80
CA GLU A 425 -25.08 23.34 5.47
C GLU A 425 -24.48 23.04 4.10
N TYR A 426 -23.79 24.01 3.49
CA TYR A 426 -23.02 23.79 2.26
C TYR A 426 -21.59 24.28 2.39
N ARG A 427 -20.70 23.68 1.60
CA ARG A 427 -19.33 24.13 1.40
C ARG A 427 -19.02 24.17 -0.09
N HIS A 428 -18.50 25.29 -0.56
CA HIS A 428 -18.06 25.45 -1.95
C HIS A 428 -16.53 25.35 -2.03
N ASP A 429 -16.01 24.33 -2.70
CA ASP A 429 -14.59 24.19 -3.03
C ASP A 429 -14.34 24.72 -4.45
N SER A 430 -13.94 25.99 -4.54
CA SER A 430 -13.66 26.66 -5.81
C SER A 430 -12.42 26.12 -6.52
N ARG A 431 -11.52 25.41 -5.82
CA ARG A 431 -10.30 24.84 -6.42
C ARG A 431 -10.61 23.54 -7.15
N ARG A 432 -11.52 22.74 -6.58
CA ARG A 432 -11.98 21.47 -7.17
C ARG A 432 -13.23 21.63 -8.02
N ASN A 433 -13.88 22.80 -7.99
CA ASN A 433 -15.19 23.08 -8.58
C ASN A 433 -16.24 22.09 -8.06
N LEU A 434 -16.40 22.04 -6.74
CA LEU A 434 -17.36 21.14 -6.07
C LEU A 434 -18.26 21.94 -5.13
N LEU A 435 -19.54 21.58 -5.10
CA LEU A 435 -20.48 21.96 -4.05
C LEU A 435 -20.69 20.74 -3.14
N GLU A 436 -20.31 20.85 -1.88
CA GLU A 436 -20.55 19.85 -0.85
C GLU A 436 -21.79 20.25 -0.06
N TRP A 437 -22.83 19.43 -0.10
CA TRP A 437 -24.01 19.55 0.75
C TRP A 437 -23.81 18.68 2.00
N CYS A 438 -23.74 19.32 3.16
CA CYS A 438 -23.39 18.72 4.43
C CYS A 438 -24.60 18.61 5.35
N LEU A 439 -24.95 17.38 5.72
CA LEU A 439 -26.07 17.01 6.57
C LEU A 439 -25.52 16.23 7.78
N PRO A 440 -25.57 16.77 9.00
CA PRO A 440 -24.97 16.12 10.16
C PRO A 440 -25.53 14.72 10.45
N VAL A 441 -26.84 14.56 10.32
CA VAL A 441 -27.56 13.30 10.55
C VAL A 441 -28.75 13.20 9.61
N ILE A 442 -28.98 12.02 9.02
CA ILE A 442 -30.20 11.62 8.32
C ILE A 442 -30.76 10.36 8.99
N ASP A 443 -31.96 10.45 9.54
CA ASP A 443 -32.69 9.37 10.22
C ASP A 443 -34.20 9.43 9.88
N ALA A 444 -34.99 8.56 10.51
CA ALA A 444 -36.44 8.49 10.28
C ALA A 444 -37.21 9.80 10.60
N LYS A 445 -36.64 10.73 11.37
CA LYS A 445 -37.27 12.02 11.70
C LYS A 445 -37.05 13.07 10.62
N ASN A 446 -35.94 13.00 9.89
CA ASN A 446 -35.59 13.91 8.79
C ASN A 446 -35.28 13.13 7.51
N LYS A 447 -36.20 12.21 7.17
CA LYS A 447 -36.09 11.28 6.05
C LYS A 447 -35.93 11.93 4.68
N THR A 448 -36.33 13.19 4.52
CA THR A 448 -36.24 13.94 3.26
C THR A 448 -35.59 15.29 3.51
N GLY A 449 -34.88 15.80 2.50
CA GLY A 449 -34.41 17.18 2.48
C GLY A 449 -34.05 17.61 1.05
N SER A 450 -33.92 18.92 0.86
CA SER A 450 -33.63 19.53 -0.44
C SER A 450 -32.50 20.56 -0.40
N LEU A 451 -31.88 20.76 -1.56
CA LEU A 451 -30.91 21.80 -1.86
C LEU A 451 -31.21 22.36 -3.25
N GLU A 452 -31.46 23.66 -3.30
CA GLU A 452 -31.62 24.42 -4.53
C GLU A 452 -30.45 25.38 -4.73
N PHE A 453 -29.88 25.41 -5.94
CA PHE A 453 -28.89 26.41 -6.30
C PHE A 453 -28.94 26.76 -7.78
N SER A 454 -28.45 27.96 -8.12
CA SER A 454 -28.34 28.44 -9.50
C SER A 454 -26.89 28.76 -9.84
N ILE A 455 -26.42 28.29 -11.00
CA ILE A 455 -25.07 28.58 -11.50
C ILE A 455 -25.02 28.52 -13.03
N ALA A 456 -24.12 29.29 -13.66
CA ALA A 456 -23.91 29.17 -15.10
C ALA A 456 -23.32 27.81 -15.46
N GLY A 457 -23.94 27.07 -16.37
CA GLY A 457 -23.55 25.69 -16.69
C GLY A 457 -24.56 24.97 -17.58
N GLN A 458 -24.27 23.70 -17.84
CA GLN A 458 -25.18 22.78 -18.53
C GLN A 458 -25.57 21.64 -17.57
N PRO A 459 -26.74 21.00 -17.75
CA PRO A 459 -27.20 19.89 -16.92
C PRO A 459 -26.17 18.76 -16.70
N ASN A 460 -25.32 18.50 -17.69
CA ASN A 460 -24.28 17.45 -17.61
C ASN A 460 -23.12 17.80 -16.69
N ASP A 461 -22.91 19.08 -16.36
CA ASP A 461 -21.78 19.54 -15.56
C ASP A 461 -21.95 19.20 -14.08
N PHE A 462 -23.16 18.85 -13.64
CA PHE A 462 -23.52 18.54 -12.25
C PHE A 462 -23.42 17.06 -11.89
N PHE A 463 -22.84 16.26 -12.79
CA PHE A 463 -22.69 14.81 -12.62
C PHE A 463 -21.23 14.39 -12.81
N PRO A 464 -20.78 13.30 -12.14
CA PRO A 464 -21.56 12.45 -11.24
C PRO A 464 -21.75 13.08 -9.85
N VAL A 465 -22.95 12.98 -9.29
CA VAL A 465 -23.20 13.34 -7.89
C VAL A 465 -22.70 12.20 -7.02
N GLN A 466 -21.90 12.51 -5.99
CA GLN A 466 -21.33 11.52 -5.09
C GLN A 466 -21.90 11.65 -3.69
N VAL A 467 -22.08 10.54 -2.98
CA VAL A 467 -22.55 10.56 -1.59
C VAL A 467 -21.51 9.89 -0.69
N SER A 468 -21.29 10.46 0.49
CA SER A 468 -20.50 9.86 1.56
C SER A 468 -21.26 9.97 2.87
N PHE A 469 -21.20 8.93 3.69
CA PHE A 469 -21.77 8.94 5.04
C PHE A 469 -21.12 7.84 5.88
N ILE A 470 -21.36 7.89 7.19
CA ILE A 470 -20.98 6.84 8.15
C ILE A 470 -22.20 6.47 8.97
N SER A 471 -22.42 5.18 9.22
CA SER A 471 -23.47 4.72 10.13
C SER A 471 -22.89 3.75 11.16
N LYS A 472 -23.43 3.80 12.38
CA LYS A 472 -23.12 2.82 13.45
C LYS A 472 -24.04 1.61 13.45
N LYS A 473 -25.05 1.63 12.58
CA LYS A 473 -25.97 0.52 12.33
C LYS A 473 -25.57 -0.17 11.03
N ASN A 474 -25.68 -1.49 11.00
CA ASN A 474 -25.51 -2.27 9.78
C ASN A 474 -26.70 -2.07 8.86
N TYR A 475 -26.43 -2.07 7.56
CA TYR A 475 -27.44 -2.20 6.54
C TYR A 475 -27.97 -3.63 6.49
N CYS A 476 -27.12 -4.66 6.48
CA CYS A 476 -27.61 -6.05 6.61
C CYS A 476 -27.88 -6.38 8.08
N ASN A 477 -29.03 -6.99 8.37
CA ASN A 477 -29.44 -7.39 9.73
C ASN A 477 -28.69 -8.65 10.20
N ILE A 478 -27.36 -8.59 10.16
CA ILE A 478 -26.42 -9.60 10.63
C ILE A 478 -25.77 -9.08 11.90
N GLN A 479 -26.01 -9.75 13.02
CA GLN A 479 -25.48 -9.35 14.32
C GLN A 479 -24.99 -10.56 15.11
N VAL A 480 -24.04 -10.32 16.01
CA VAL A 480 -23.58 -11.33 16.96
C VAL A 480 -24.33 -11.14 18.28
N THR A 481 -25.20 -12.09 18.61
CA THR A 481 -26.08 -11.99 19.79
C THR A 481 -25.42 -12.54 21.05
N LYS A 482 -24.60 -13.59 20.90
CA LYS A 482 -24.03 -14.31 22.05
C LYS A 482 -22.68 -14.92 21.73
N VAL A 483 -21.77 -14.88 22.70
CA VAL A 483 -20.50 -15.64 22.68
C VAL A 483 -20.50 -16.66 23.80
N THR A 484 -20.10 -17.90 23.51
CA THR A 484 -19.95 -18.96 24.52
C THR A 484 -18.60 -19.63 24.43
N GLN A 485 -18.10 -20.17 25.54
CA GLN A 485 -16.93 -21.06 25.48
C GLN A 485 -17.29 -22.39 24.84
N VAL A 486 -16.33 -23.01 24.18
CA VAL A 486 -16.46 -24.38 23.66
C VAL A 486 -16.59 -25.37 24.82
N ASP A 487 -15.80 -25.16 25.87
CA ASP A 487 -15.79 -25.99 27.07
C ASP A 487 -16.93 -25.54 28.01
N GLY A 488 -18.03 -26.27 28.02
CA GLY A 488 -19.13 -26.06 28.99
C GLY A 488 -20.18 -25.02 28.60
N ASN A 489 -20.13 -24.44 27.40
CA ASN A 489 -21.14 -23.49 26.87
C ASN A 489 -21.42 -22.27 27.79
N SER A 490 -20.46 -21.90 28.63
CA SER A 490 -20.56 -20.75 29.51
C SER A 490 -20.59 -19.45 28.68
N PRO A 491 -21.44 -18.46 29.01
CA PRO A 491 -21.49 -17.19 28.30
C PRO A 491 -20.21 -16.38 28.55
N VAL A 492 -19.67 -15.77 27.50
CA VAL A 492 -18.48 -14.92 27.55
C VAL A 492 -18.89 -13.47 27.29
N ARG A 493 -18.37 -12.54 28.08
CA ARG A 493 -18.55 -11.11 27.82
C ARG A 493 -17.73 -10.71 26.60
N PHE A 494 -18.33 -9.91 25.73
CA PHE A 494 -17.68 -9.42 24.52
C PHE A 494 -18.08 -7.98 24.27
N SER A 495 -17.30 -7.31 23.43
CA SER A 495 -17.59 -5.97 22.92
C SER A 495 -17.69 -6.02 21.40
N THR A 496 -18.53 -5.17 20.83
CA THR A 496 -18.74 -5.07 19.39
C THR A 496 -18.63 -3.62 18.95
N GLU A 497 -17.88 -3.39 17.87
CA GLU A 497 -17.84 -2.14 17.12
C GLU A 497 -18.49 -2.39 15.76
N THR A 498 -19.50 -1.59 15.42
CA THR A 498 -20.27 -1.72 14.18
C THR A 498 -20.09 -0.47 13.34
N THR A 499 -19.75 -0.63 12.06
CA THR A 499 -19.54 0.50 11.15
C THR A 499 -20.02 0.17 9.74
N PHE A 500 -20.89 1.01 9.21
CA PHE A 500 -21.34 0.99 7.83
C PHE A 500 -20.79 2.22 7.11
N LEU A 501 -20.05 1.98 6.02
CA LEU A 501 -19.29 2.97 5.29
C LEU A 501 -19.65 2.94 3.79
N VAL A 502 -19.43 4.07 3.14
CA VAL A 502 -19.49 4.17 1.69
C VAL A 502 -18.10 3.97 1.09
N ASP A 503 -17.96 3.01 0.19
CA ASP A 503 -16.77 2.88 -0.67
C ASP A 503 -16.99 3.62 -2.00
N LYS A 504 -18.18 3.47 -2.58
CA LYS A 504 -18.60 4.20 -3.78
C LYS A 504 -20.11 4.47 -3.77
N TYR A 505 -20.53 5.70 -4.05
CA TYR A 505 -21.94 6.03 -4.19
C TYR A 505 -22.06 7.15 -5.21
N GLU A 506 -22.44 6.82 -6.44
CA GLU A 506 -22.45 7.79 -7.54
C GLU A 506 -23.77 7.73 -8.31
N ILE A 507 -24.28 8.90 -8.66
CA ILE A 507 -25.38 9.11 -9.59
C ILE A 507 -24.76 9.73 -10.85
N LEU A 508 -24.82 9.02 -11.98
CA LEU A 508 -24.06 9.30 -13.21
C LEU A 508 -24.74 10.28 -14.16
#